data_AF-A0AAV4J0N6-F1
#
_entry.id   AF-A0AAV4J0N6-F1
#
_cell.length_a   1.000
_cell.length_b   1.000
_cell.length_c   1.000
_cell.angle_alpha   90.00
_cell.angle_beta   90.00
_cell.angle_gamma   90.00
#
_symmetry.space_group_name_H-M   'P 1'
#
loop_
_entity.id
_entity.type
_entity.pdbx_description
1 polymer ?
#
loop_
_entity_poly.entity_id
_entity_poly.type
_entity_poly.pdbx_seq_one_letter_code
_entity_poly.pdbx_strand_id
1 'polypeptide(L)'
;MNVNKTTTFRLRQRRHVKDTVSDRPRSGRPRCTTQRQDRDLVRNHMDNRFLSASVSSRQTRGRNNQPISANLIRRRLSTSGLRARRPYIGPILTQRHRHQRKLWAQEHAAWDRIQWRSVVFSDESRFCIDHTDGRVGVWRRSGERLLCGTRQVGWSIFDDVPLYWKPKAGTHIISRSLS
;
A
#
# COMPACT_ATOMS: atom_id res chain seq x y z
N MET A 1 11.54 -53.24 -21.72
CA MET A 1 11.81 -52.05 -20.87
C MET A 1 13.09 -52.27 -20.09
N ASN A 2 14.10 -51.42 -20.27
CA ASN A 2 15.36 -51.52 -19.54
C ASN A 2 15.23 -50.79 -18.19
N VAL A 3 14.75 -51.50 -17.17
CA VAL A 3 14.61 -50.99 -15.78
C VAL A 3 15.29 -51.94 -14.81
N ASN A 4 16.00 -51.40 -13.82
CA ASN A 4 16.73 -52.20 -12.84
C ASN A 4 15.77 -53.07 -12.00
N LYS A 5 16.10 -54.37 -11.84
CA LYS A 5 15.30 -55.36 -11.11
C LYS A 5 14.98 -54.95 -9.66
N THR A 6 15.88 -54.19 -9.01
CA THR A 6 15.64 -53.69 -7.64
C THR A 6 14.58 -52.60 -7.61
N THR A 7 14.50 -51.76 -8.64
CA THR A 7 13.49 -50.70 -8.76
C THR A 7 12.11 -51.29 -8.94
N THR A 8 11.94 -52.29 -9.82
CA THR A 8 10.66 -52.98 -10.02
C THR A 8 10.20 -53.71 -8.76
N PHE A 9 11.11 -54.39 -8.04
CA PHE A 9 10.79 -55.01 -6.74
C PHE A 9 10.33 -53.99 -5.70
N ARG A 10 11.04 -52.86 -5.55
CA ARG A 10 10.69 -51.79 -4.60
C ARG A 10 9.36 -51.12 -4.93
N LEU A 11 9.05 -50.92 -6.21
CA LEU A 11 7.76 -50.35 -6.63
C LEU A 11 6.61 -51.34 -6.39
N ARG A 12 6.80 -52.63 -6.68
CA ARG A 12 5.80 -53.68 -6.38
C ARG A 12 5.52 -53.80 -4.88
N GLN A 13 6.56 -53.86 -4.06
CA GLN A 13 6.43 -53.85 -2.59
C GLN A 13 5.72 -52.60 -2.09
N ARG A 14 6.09 -51.41 -2.60
CA ARG A 14 5.42 -50.14 -2.25
C ARG A 14 3.94 -50.16 -2.63
N ARG A 15 3.59 -50.69 -3.80
CA ARG A 15 2.20 -50.82 -4.26
C ARG A 15 1.42 -51.79 -3.35
N HIS A 16 1.97 -52.95 -3.00
CA HIS A 16 1.31 -53.89 -2.10
C HIS A 16 1.00 -53.29 -0.71
N VAL A 17 1.90 -52.46 -0.17
CA VAL A 17 1.75 -51.90 1.19
C VAL A 17 0.90 -50.63 1.22
N LYS A 18 1.04 -49.74 0.22
CA LYS A 18 0.45 -48.38 0.25
C LYS A 18 -0.59 -48.14 -0.83
N ASP A 19 -0.86 -49.13 -1.66
CA ASP A 19 -1.68 -49.05 -2.88
C ASP A 19 -1.33 -47.86 -3.80
N THR A 20 -0.08 -47.39 -3.73
CA THR A 20 0.39 -46.25 -4.51
C THR A 20 1.85 -46.40 -4.91
N VAL A 21 2.16 -45.89 -6.10
CA VAL A 21 3.52 -45.91 -6.68
C VAL A 21 4.14 -44.51 -6.67
N SER A 22 3.36 -43.49 -6.30
CA SER A 22 3.81 -42.10 -6.26
C SER A 22 5.01 -41.91 -5.33
N ASP A 23 5.83 -40.92 -5.68
CA ASP A 23 6.98 -40.55 -4.88
C ASP A 23 6.54 -39.90 -3.57
N ARG A 24 7.30 -40.20 -2.52
CA ARG A 24 7.11 -39.55 -1.23
C ARG A 24 7.60 -38.11 -1.29
N PRO A 25 6.93 -37.16 -0.61
CA PRO A 25 7.42 -35.79 -0.51
C PRO A 25 8.83 -35.79 0.06
N ARG A 26 9.74 -35.06 -0.60
CA ARG A 26 11.13 -34.89 -0.16
C ARG A 26 11.20 -33.73 0.83
N SER A 27 12.02 -33.86 1.87
CA SER A 27 12.18 -32.84 2.93
C SER A 27 12.74 -31.49 2.41
N GLY A 28 13.49 -31.51 1.32
CA GLY A 28 14.09 -30.31 0.72
C GLY A 28 15.19 -29.68 1.59
N ARG A 29 15.73 -28.55 1.13
CA ARG A 29 16.77 -27.80 1.86
C ARG A 29 16.15 -27.07 3.07
N PRO A 30 16.78 -27.13 4.26
CA PRO A 30 16.32 -26.36 5.42
C PRO A 30 16.36 -24.86 5.14
N ARG A 31 15.44 -24.11 5.78
CA ARG A 31 15.35 -22.66 5.63
C ARG A 31 16.55 -21.96 6.28
N CYS A 32 17.02 -20.89 5.64
CA CYS A 32 18.03 -20.00 6.21
C CYS A 32 17.48 -19.17 7.38
N THR A 33 16.18 -18.84 7.40
CA THR A 33 15.55 -18.12 8.51
C THR A 33 14.76 -19.06 9.41
N THR A 34 14.68 -18.72 10.70
CA THR A 34 13.81 -19.39 11.67
C THR A 34 12.42 -18.73 11.69
N GLN A 35 11.42 -19.44 12.20
CA GLN A 35 10.06 -18.91 12.30
C GLN A 35 9.96 -17.71 13.27
N ARG A 36 10.85 -17.62 14.27
CA ARG A 36 10.94 -16.45 15.15
C ARG A 36 11.46 -15.23 14.38
N GLN A 37 12.55 -15.39 13.64
CA GLN A 37 13.08 -14.34 12.77
C GLN A 37 12.07 -13.87 11.74
N ASP A 38 11.34 -14.79 11.10
CA ASP A 38 10.29 -14.43 10.14
C ASP A 38 9.19 -13.57 10.81
N ARG A 39 8.78 -13.89 12.04
CA ARG A 39 7.80 -13.09 12.80
C ARG A 39 8.33 -11.71 13.17
N ASP A 40 9.58 -11.63 13.59
CA ASP A 40 10.22 -10.36 13.97
C ASP A 40 10.42 -9.45 12.75
N LEU A 41 10.80 -10.01 11.59
CA LEU A 41 10.84 -9.27 10.32
C LEU A 41 9.47 -8.70 9.96
N VAL A 42 8.41 -9.50 10.10
CA VAL A 42 7.04 -9.02 9.83
C VAL A 42 6.67 -7.90 10.78
N ARG A 43 6.93 -8.04 12.09
CA ARG A 43 6.67 -6.99 13.08
C ARG A 43 7.41 -5.70 12.73
N ASN A 44 8.71 -5.77 12.48
CA ASN A 44 9.52 -4.59 12.15
C ASN A 44 9.02 -3.85 10.91
N HIS A 45 8.57 -4.59 9.87
CA HIS A 45 8.00 -3.99 8.66
C HIS A 45 6.55 -3.50 8.83
N MET A 46 5.83 -3.98 9.85
CA MET A 46 4.51 -3.44 10.22
C MET A 46 4.64 -2.15 11.03
N ASP A 47 5.60 -2.10 11.95
CA ASP A 47 5.90 -0.94 12.79
C ASP A 47 6.53 0.18 11.95
N ASN A 48 7.53 -0.15 11.12
CA ASN A 48 8.14 0.77 10.18
C ASN A 48 7.83 0.36 8.74
N ARG A 49 6.73 0.92 8.22
CA ARG A 49 6.20 0.63 6.87
C ARG A 49 7.15 1.04 5.74
N PHE A 50 8.06 1.98 5.98
CA PHE A 50 9.04 2.49 5.01
C PHE A 50 10.39 1.75 5.06
N LEU A 51 10.54 0.78 5.98
CA LEU A 51 11.77 0.03 6.13
C LEU A 51 12.12 -0.71 4.84
N SER A 52 13.34 -0.48 4.33
CA SER A 52 13.84 -1.16 3.14
C SER A 52 14.25 -2.60 3.47
N ALA A 53 13.85 -3.55 2.63
CA ALA A 53 14.28 -4.94 2.75
C ALA A 53 15.82 -5.08 2.69
N SER A 54 16.52 -4.18 1.99
CA SER A 54 17.99 -4.17 1.95
C SER A 54 18.61 -3.73 3.28
N VAL A 55 17.96 -2.84 4.02
CA VAL A 55 18.40 -2.43 5.36
C VAL A 55 18.23 -3.61 6.33
N SER A 56 17.05 -4.22 6.36
CA SER A 56 16.78 -5.41 7.20
C SER A 56 17.71 -6.58 6.87
N SER A 57 18.12 -6.72 5.60
CA SER A 57 19.09 -7.73 5.13
C SER A 57 20.46 -7.57 5.76
N ARG A 58 20.92 -6.32 5.95
CA ARG A 58 22.22 -6.03 6.56
C ARG A 58 22.19 -6.20 8.08
N GLN A 59 21.03 -5.95 8.70
CA GLN A 59 20.84 -6.02 10.15
C GLN A 59 20.56 -7.44 10.66
N THR A 60 19.92 -8.29 9.86
CA THR A 60 19.48 -9.62 10.30
C THR A 60 20.40 -10.72 9.80
N ARG A 61 20.91 -11.55 10.71
CA ARG A 61 21.63 -12.77 10.39
C ARG A 61 20.70 -13.97 10.43
N GLY A 62 20.86 -14.89 9.49
CA GLY A 62 20.09 -16.13 9.41
C GLY A 62 20.56 -17.17 10.43
N ARG A 63 19.99 -18.36 10.31
CA ARG A 63 20.40 -19.55 11.03
C ARG A 63 21.90 -19.77 10.85
N ASN A 64 22.60 -20.09 11.94
CA ASN A 64 24.05 -20.29 11.97
C ASN A 64 24.84 -19.08 11.45
N ASN A 65 24.36 -17.86 11.76
CA ASN A 65 24.98 -16.58 11.38
C ASN A 65 25.12 -16.36 9.86
N GLN A 66 24.33 -17.06 9.04
CA GLN A 66 24.40 -16.95 7.59
C GLN A 66 23.91 -15.58 7.11
N PRO A 67 24.54 -14.98 6.08
CA PRO A 67 24.03 -13.74 5.49
C PRO A 67 22.67 -13.98 4.84
N ILE A 68 21.74 -13.06 5.10
CA ILE A 68 20.43 -13.04 4.45
C ILE A 68 20.49 -12.06 3.29
N SER A 69 19.87 -12.40 2.16
CA SER A 69 19.69 -11.49 1.04
C SER A 69 18.37 -10.72 1.14
N ALA A 70 18.33 -9.52 0.55
CA ALA A 70 17.12 -8.71 0.51
C ALA A 70 15.95 -9.46 -0.17
N ASN A 71 16.24 -10.28 -1.19
CA ASN A 71 15.23 -11.10 -1.85
C ASN A 71 14.62 -12.16 -0.92
N LEU A 72 15.40 -12.76 -0.02
CA LEU A 72 14.85 -13.67 0.98
C LEU A 72 13.85 -12.94 1.88
N ILE A 73 14.18 -11.74 2.35
CA ILE A 73 13.28 -10.91 3.18
C ILE A 73 12.00 -10.58 2.41
N ARG A 74 12.11 -10.11 1.16
CA ARG A 74 10.93 -9.84 0.32
C ARG A 74 10.03 -11.08 0.19
N ARG A 75 10.61 -12.27 0.02
CA ARG A 75 9.85 -13.53 -0.01
C ARG A 75 9.15 -13.80 1.32
N ARG A 76 9.82 -13.62 2.46
CA ARG A 76 9.21 -13.81 3.80
C ARG A 76 8.06 -12.84 4.07
N LEU A 77 8.24 -11.58 3.72
CA LEU A 77 7.18 -10.58 3.79
C LEU A 77 6.02 -10.96 2.87
N SER A 78 6.29 -11.39 1.64
CA SER A 78 5.24 -11.84 0.72
C SER A 78 4.48 -13.07 1.24
N THR A 79 5.17 -14.04 1.84
CA THR A 79 4.54 -15.23 2.43
C THR A 79 3.59 -14.87 3.58
N SER A 80 3.85 -13.77 4.30
CA SER A 80 2.99 -13.25 5.37
C SER A 80 1.96 -12.21 4.88
N GLY A 81 1.83 -12.02 3.57
CA GLY A 81 0.84 -11.11 2.97
C GLY A 81 1.29 -9.64 2.86
N LEU A 82 2.51 -9.31 3.25
CA LEU A 82 3.11 -7.99 3.08
C LEU A 82 3.71 -7.83 1.69
N ARG A 83 3.29 -6.79 0.96
CA ARG A 83 3.89 -6.46 -0.33
C ARG A 83 4.28 -4.99 -0.38
N ALA A 84 5.38 -4.70 -1.07
CA ALA A 84 5.74 -3.33 -1.40
C ALA A 84 4.69 -2.73 -2.34
N ARG A 85 4.19 -1.55 -1.98
CA ARG A 85 3.17 -0.79 -2.71
C ARG A 85 3.51 0.68 -2.66
N ARG A 86 2.95 1.47 -3.59
CA ARG A 86 2.99 2.93 -3.45
C ARG A 86 2.16 3.34 -2.21
N PRO A 87 2.68 4.24 -1.36
CA PRO A 87 1.89 4.85 -0.31
C PRO A 87 0.74 5.65 -0.92
N TYR A 88 -0.30 5.88 -0.12
CA TYR A 88 -1.28 6.90 -0.46
C TYR A 88 -0.61 8.28 -0.30
N ILE A 89 -0.76 9.12 -1.33
CA ILE A 89 -0.29 10.50 -1.36
C ILE A 89 -1.55 11.34 -1.58
N GLY A 90 -1.95 12.10 -0.57
CA GLY A 90 -3.15 12.92 -0.60
C GLY A 90 -3.69 13.21 0.81
N PRO A 91 -4.63 14.16 0.94
CA PRO A 91 -5.24 14.49 2.22
C PRO A 91 -6.14 13.35 2.71
N ILE A 92 -6.00 12.98 3.99
CA ILE A 92 -6.94 12.06 4.63
C ILE A 92 -8.26 12.80 4.86
N LEU A 93 -9.34 12.32 4.26
CA LEU A 93 -10.67 12.92 4.43
C LEU A 93 -11.26 12.51 5.78
N THR A 94 -11.28 13.45 6.72
CA THR A 94 -12.03 13.31 7.97
C THR A 94 -13.53 13.14 7.68
N GLN A 95 -14.30 12.67 8.67
CA GLN A 95 -15.77 12.56 8.53
C GLN A 95 -16.40 13.93 8.20
N ARG A 96 -15.90 15.00 8.82
CA ARG A 96 -16.30 16.38 8.53
C ARG A 96 -16.06 16.75 7.06
N HIS A 97 -14.86 16.51 6.54
CA HIS A 97 -14.53 16.81 5.14
C HIS A 97 -15.45 16.04 4.18
N ARG A 98 -15.72 14.77 4.47
CA ARG A 98 -16.63 13.95 3.65
C ARG A 98 -18.05 14.50 3.66
N HIS A 99 -18.56 14.90 4.82
CA HIS A 99 -19.89 15.47 4.93
C HIS A 99 -20.02 16.79 4.17
N GLN A 100 -19.08 17.72 4.36
CA GLN A 100 -19.10 19.03 3.70
C GLN A 100 -18.97 18.90 2.18
N ARG A 101 -18.06 18.04 1.70
CA ARG A 101 -17.94 17.78 0.25
C ARG A 101 -19.21 17.16 -0.33
N LYS A 102 -19.87 16.28 0.41
CA LYS A 102 -21.14 15.68 -0.02
C LYS A 102 -22.25 16.73 -0.09
N LEU A 103 -22.41 17.55 0.94
CA LEU A 103 -23.40 18.63 0.96
C LEU A 103 -23.18 19.59 -0.20
N TRP A 104 -21.94 20.04 -0.40
CA TRP A 104 -21.59 20.93 -1.50
C TRP A 104 -21.96 20.31 -2.85
N ALA A 105 -21.61 19.03 -3.07
CA ALA A 105 -21.96 18.34 -4.30
C ALA A 105 -23.47 18.19 -4.50
N GLN A 106 -24.25 18.00 -3.43
CA GLN A 106 -25.71 17.92 -3.48
C GLN A 106 -26.35 19.28 -3.80
N GLU A 107 -25.89 20.35 -3.16
CA GLU A 107 -26.37 21.72 -3.40
C GLU A 107 -26.14 22.18 -4.84
N HIS A 108 -25.02 21.75 -5.44
CA HIS A 108 -24.61 22.16 -6.78
C HIS A 108 -24.96 21.10 -7.86
N ALA A 109 -25.62 20.00 -7.49
CA ALA A 109 -25.99 18.95 -8.44
C ALA A 109 -27.04 19.41 -9.47
N ALA A 110 -27.93 20.32 -9.06
CA ALA A 110 -28.99 20.88 -9.90
C ALA A 110 -28.57 22.19 -10.60
N TRP A 111 -27.29 22.56 -10.54
CA TRP A 111 -26.83 23.81 -11.14
C TRP A 111 -26.81 23.75 -12.65
N ASP A 112 -27.34 24.81 -13.25
CA ASP A 112 -27.42 24.98 -14.69
C ASP A 112 -26.11 25.54 -15.27
N ARG A 113 -25.93 25.38 -16.59
CA ARG A 113 -24.69 25.77 -17.28
C ARG A 113 -24.33 27.26 -17.10
N ILE A 114 -25.34 28.13 -16.97
CA ILE A 114 -25.15 29.57 -16.75
C ILE A 114 -24.57 29.83 -15.34
N GLN A 115 -25.02 29.07 -14.34
CA GLN A 115 -24.52 29.17 -12.97
C GLN A 115 -23.05 28.72 -12.90
N TRP A 116 -22.72 27.60 -13.56
CA TRP A 116 -21.32 27.15 -13.66
C TRP A 116 -20.40 28.16 -14.35
N ARG A 117 -20.91 28.91 -15.34
CA ARG A 117 -20.14 29.93 -16.06
C ARG A 117 -19.74 31.12 -15.18
N SER A 118 -20.43 31.33 -14.06
CA SER A 118 -20.07 32.36 -13.07
C SER A 118 -18.94 31.93 -12.11
N VAL A 119 -18.57 30.65 -12.11
CA VAL A 119 -17.55 30.10 -11.21
C VAL A 119 -16.18 30.17 -11.88
N VAL A 120 -15.22 30.80 -11.19
CA VAL A 120 -13.81 30.79 -11.59
C VAL A 120 -13.06 29.83 -10.68
N PHE A 121 -12.35 28.87 -11.28
CA PHE A 121 -11.48 27.95 -10.56
C PHE A 121 -10.03 28.43 -10.65
N SER A 122 -9.35 28.49 -9.52
CA SER A 122 -7.90 28.71 -9.43
C SER A 122 -7.29 27.56 -8.65
N ASP A 123 -6.21 26.96 -9.16
CA ASP A 123 -5.36 26.04 -8.41
C ASP A 123 -3.94 26.59 -8.30
N GLU A 124 -3.20 26.05 -7.33
CA GLU A 124 -1.76 26.24 -7.24
C GLU A 124 -1.08 24.90 -7.51
N SER A 125 -0.08 24.93 -8.40
CA SER A 125 0.70 23.77 -8.79
C SER A 125 2.15 23.91 -8.36
N ARG A 126 2.72 22.86 -7.75
CA ARG A 126 4.11 22.83 -7.28
C ARG A 126 5.04 22.26 -8.36
N PHE A 127 6.04 23.03 -8.78
CA PHE A 127 7.11 22.59 -9.67
C PHE A 127 8.36 22.25 -8.88
N CYS A 128 8.93 21.06 -9.12
CA CYS A 128 10.16 20.59 -8.45
C CYS A 128 11.35 20.71 -9.41
N ILE A 129 12.34 21.52 -9.06
CA ILE A 129 13.53 21.72 -9.90
C ILE A 129 14.65 20.74 -9.52
N ASP A 130 14.87 20.51 -8.21
CA ASP A 130 16.11 19.85 -7.75
C ASP A 130 15.94 18.43 -7.22
N HIS A 131 14.70 18.00 -6.95
CA HIS A 131 14.40 16.70 -6.37
C HIS A 131 13.29 15.97 -7.14
N THR A 132 13.54 14.70 -7.42
CA THR A 132 12.46 13.81 -7.89
C THR A 132 11.59 13.42 -6.70
N ASP A 133 10.26 13.49 -6.87
CA ASP A 133 9.29 12.87 -5.95
C ASP A 133 9.52 11.35 -6.01
N GLY A 134 10.51 10.88 -5.26
CA GLY A 134 11.08 9.55 -5.40
C GLY A 134 10.02 8.46 -5.26
N ARG A 135 10.27 7.32 -5.92
CA ARG A 135 9.43 6.11 -5.85
C ARG A 135 9.61 5.41 -4.50
N VAL A 136 9.11 6.00 -3.43
CA VAL A 136 9.11 5.37 -2.11
C VAL A 136 7.97 4.35 -2.04
N GLY A 137 8.32 3.13 -1.63
CA GLY A 137 7.37 2.05 -1.38
C GLY A 137 7.12 1.87 0.12
N VAL A 138 5.90 1.46 0.46
CA VAL A 138 5.52 1.00 1.80
C VAL A 138 5.17 -0.48 1.78
N TRP A 139 5.50 -1.18 2.85
CA TRP A 139 5.10 -2.57 3.07
C TRP A 139 3.71 -2.62 3.70
N ARG A 140 2.72 -3.14 2.97
CA ARG A 140 1.35 -3.24 3.47
C ARG A 140 0.61 -4.46 2.98
N ARG A 141 -0.44 -4.84 3.72
CA ARG A 141 -1.40 -5.87 3.28
C ARG A 141 -2.35 -5.29 2.25
N SER A 142 -3.11 -6.17 1.59
CA SER A 142 -4.24 -5.73 0.77
C SER A 142 -5.29 -5.04 1.66
N GLY A 143 -5.94 -4.00 1.15
CA GLY A 143 -6.93 -3.21 1.91
C GLY A 143 -6.37 -2.11 2.82
N GLU A 144 -5.10 -2.16 3.21
CA GLU A 144 -4.49 -1.18 4.14
C GLU A 144 -4.07 0.15 3.46
N ARG A 145 -4.67 0.53 2.33
CA ARG A 145 -4.19 1.70 1.54
C ARG A 145 -4.21 3.01 2.32
N LEU A 146 -5.24 3.20 3.15
CA LEU A 146 -5.44 4.40 3.94
C LEU A 146 -4.95 4.25 5.40
N LEU A 147 -4.51 3.05 5.78
CA LEU A 147 -4.12 2.71 7.15
C LEU A 147 -2.60 2.68 7.34
N CYS A 148 -1.85 2.41 6.27
CA CYS A 148 -0.39 2.47 6.34
C CYS A 148 0.05 3.93 6.32
N GLY A 149 0.89 4.32 7.30
CA GLY A 149 1.43 5.67 7.47
C GLY A 149 1.49 6.46 6.18
N THR A 150 0.58 7.42 6.06
CA THR A 150 0.60 8.38 4.97
C THR A 150 1.91 9.11 5.06
N ARG A 151 2.65 9.18 3.95
CA ARG A 151 3.64 10.23 3.83
C ARG A 151 2.81 11.50 3.75
N GLN A 152 2.66 12.22 4.87
CA GLN A 152 2.42 13.66 4.81
C GLN A 152 3.63 14.20 4.04
N VAL A 153 3.50 14.23 2.72
CA VAL A 153 4.15 15.29 1.95
C VAL A 153 3.79 16.57 2.68
N GLY A 154 4.80 17.38 3.02
CA GLY A 154 4.62 18.63 3.75
C GLY A 154 3.56 19.48 3.05
N TRP A 155 2.31 19.30 3.46
CA TRP A 155 1.18 20.16 3.22
C TRP A 155 1.00 21.01 4.47
N SER A 156 2.09 21.41 5.13
CA SER A 156 2.06 22.32 6.29
C SER A 156 1.58 23.73 5.94
N ILE A 157 1.11 23.94 4.70
CA ILE A 157 0.41 25.14 4.24
C ILE A 157 -1.12 24.94 4.22
N PHE A 158 -1.63 23.71 4.39
CA PHE A 158 -3.07 23.39 4.26
C PHE A 158 -3.77 23.00 5.56
N ASP A 159 -3.08 23.04 6.70
CA ASP A 159 -3.74 22.84 8.00
C ASP A 159 -4.47 24.12 8.48
N ASP A 160 -4.20 25.27 7.85
CA ASP A 160 -4.89 26.55 8.06
C ASP A 160 -5.56 27.06 6.76
N VAL A 161 -6.38 26.24 6.10
CA VAL A 161 -7.38 26.78 5.16
C VAL A 161 -8.70 26.92 5.91
N PRO A 162 -9.11 28.16 6.27
CA PRO A 162 -10.38 28.39 6.92
C PRO A 162 -11.50 27.79 6.09
N LEU A 163 -12.43 27.16 6.80
CA LEU A 163 -13.75 26.79 6.34
C LEU A 163 -14.49 28.01 5.78
N TYR A 164 -14.21 28.37 4.54
CA TYR A 164 -14.93 29.43 3.85
C TYR A 164 -14.91 29.20 2.35
N TRP A 165 -15.80 28.31 1.91
CA TRP A 165 -16.51 28.52 0.65
C TRP A 165 -17.86 29.13 1.02
N LYS A 166 -17.93 30.45 1.20
CA LYS A 166 -19.21 31.14 1.00
C LYS A 166 -19.26 31.67 -0.43
N PRO A 167 -20.39 31.51 -1.14
CA PRO A 167 -20.64 32.34 -2.30
C PRO A 167 -20.62 33.81 -1.83
N LYS A 168 -19.98 34.70 -2.59
CA LYS A 168 -20.17 36.14 -2.40
C LYS A 168 -21.66 36.42 -2.66
N ALA A 169 -22.44 36.53 -1.58
CA ALA A 169 -23.78 37.07 -1.64
C ALA A 169 -23.65 38.55 -2.03
N GLY A 170 -24.35 38.93 -3.09
CA GLY A 170 -24.71 40.32 -3.35
C GLY A 170 -23.63 41.19 -3.99
N THR A 171 -23.62 41.25 -5.32
CA THR A 171 -23.45 42.55 -5.99
C THR A 171 -24.32 42.60 -7.24
N HIS A 172 -25.64 42.66 -7.02
CA HIS A 172 -26.56 43.33 -7.95
C HIS A 172 -26.87 44.69 -7.35
N ILE A 173 -26.24 45.75 -7.84
CA ILE A 173 -26.70 47.12 -7.58
C ILE A 173 -27.86 47.35 -8.55
N ILE A 174 -29.09 47.13 -8.09
CA ILE A 174 -30.28 47.67 -8.74
C ILE A 174 -30.69 48.89 -7.92
N SER A 175 -30.32 50.06 -8.40
CA SER A 175 -30.85 51.34 -7.93
C SER A 175 -32.34 51.39 -8.26
N ARG A 176 -33.19 51.30 -7.24
CA ARG A 176 -34.61 51.62 -7.34
C ARG A 176 -34.77 53.11 -7.07
N SER A 177 -35.05 53.87 -8.12
CA SER A 177 -35.63 55.21 -8.03
C SER A 177 -37.04 55.09 -7.45
N LEU A 178 -37.37 55.91 -6.46
CA LEU A 178 -38.75 56.29 -6.17
C LEU A 178 -38.78 57.80 -5.92
N SER A 179 -39.87 58.37 -6.43
CA SER A 179 -40.32 59.76 -6.55
C SER A 179 -40.01 60.72 -5.41
#